data_AF-A0A838HVS0-F1
#
_entry.id   AF-A0A838HVS0-F1
#
_cell.length_a   1.000
_cell.length_b   1.000
_cell.length_c   1.000
_cell.angle_alpha   90.00
_cell.angle_beta   90.00
_cell.angle_gamma   90.00
#
_symmetry.space_group_name_H-M   'P 1'
#
loop_
_entity.id
_entity.type
_entity.pdbx_description
1 polymer ?
#
loop_
_entity_poly.entity_id
_entity_poly.type
_entity_poly.pdbx_seq_one_letter_code
_entity_poly.pdbx_strand_id
1 'polypeptide(L)'
;QQYRFAPEAEEAFRDYLVRRMQQPRFANGRSVRNALDRLRMRHANRLWDAIDGGDDKVSKGDLVTITADDIHASRVFDFARDPETS
;
A
#
# COMPACT_ATOMS: atom_id res chain seq x y z
N GLN A 1 5.57 -8.78 -14.85
CA GLN A 1 5.25 -7.34 -14.81
C GLN A 1 6.09 -6.70 -13.71
N GLN A 2 6.90 -5.70 -14.04
CA GLN A 2 7.70 -4.97 -13.06
C GLN A 2 6.87 -3.79 -12.55
N TYR A 3 6.31 -3.93 -11.35
CA TYR A 3 5.69 -2.81 -10.64
C TYR A 3 6.79 -1.84 -10.18
N ARG A 4 6.46 -0.55 -10.16
CA ARG A 4 7.30 0.50 -9.60
C ARG A 4 6.51 1.32 -8.58
N PHE A 5 7.23 1.92 -7.65
CA PHE A 5 6.67 2.97 -6.80
C PHE A 5 6.76 4.31 -7.52
N ALA A 6 5.73 5.13 -7.35
CA ALA A 6 5.87 6.57 -7.55
C ALA A 6 6.86 7.14 -6.51
N PRO A 7 7.52 8.28 -6.79
CA PRO A 7 8.50 8.85 -5.86
C PRO A 7 7.98 9.01 -4.42
N GLU A 8 6.75 9.49 -4.26
CA GLU A 8 6.09 9.67 -2.96
C GLU A 8 5.71 8.35 -2.27
N ALA A 9 5.54 7.28 -3.06
CA ALA A 9 5.15 5.97 -2.53
C ALA A 9 6.31 5.27 -1.81
N GLU A 10 7.56 5.60 -2.13
CA GLU A 10 8.72 5.04 -1.43
C GLU A 10 8.78 5.45 0.04
N GLU A 11 8.55 6.74 0.32
CA GLU A 11 8.50 7.27 1.68
C GLU A 11 7.30 6.73 2.46
N ALA A 12 6.12 6.71 1.83
CA ALA A 12 4.92 6.12 2.41
C ALA A 12 5.12 4.62 2.76
N PHE A 13 5.81 3.87 1.90
CA PHE A 13 6.08 2.45 2.16
C PHE A 13 7.10 2.27 3.29
N ARG A 14 8.09 3.16 3.40
CA ARG A 14 9.02 3.16 4.54
C ARG A 14 8.27 3.40 5.85
N ASP A 15 7.39 4.40 5.94
CA ASP A 15 6.57 4.64 7.15
C ASP A 15 5.67 3.43 7.46
N TYR A 16 5.00 2.88 6.44
CA TYR A 16 4.22 1.65 6.57
C TYR A 16 5.03 0.52 7.21
N LEU A 17 6.28 0.29 6.77
CA LEU A 17 7.13 -0.77 7.29
C LEU A 17 7.49 -0.53 8.75
N VAL A 18 7.90 0.69 9.11
CA VAL A 18 8.23 1.07 10.48
C VAL A 18 7.05 0.79 11.42
N ARG A 19 5.84 1.21 11.03
CA ARG A 19 4.61 0.94 11.80
C ARG A 19 4.27 -0.54 11.87
N ARG A 20 4.35 -1.25 10.73
CA ARG A 20 3.95 -2.67 10.66
C ARG A 20 4.86 -3.55 11.50
N MET A 21 6.13 -3.20 11.64
CA MET A 21 7.09 -3.90 12.51
C MET A 21 6.72 -3.84 13.99
N GLN A 22 6.02 -2.78 14.43
CA GLN A 22 5.59 -2.61 15.82
C GLN A 22 4.28 -3.34 16.14
N GLN A 23 3.59 -3.87 15.14
CA GLN A 23 2.31 -4.55 15.32
C GLN A 23 2.48 -6.05 15.60
N PRO A 24 1.54 -6.67 16.33
CA PRO A 24 1.56 -8.10 16.59
C PRO A 24 1.70 -8.96 15.32
N ARG A 25 2.25 -10.17 15.48
CA ARG A 25 2.39 -11.17 14.42
C ARG A 25 3.15 -10.65 13.19
N PHE A 26 4.19 -9.85 13.39
CA PHE A 26 5.12 -9.49 12.32
C PHE A 26 6.05 -10.66 11.99
N ALA A 27 6.03 -11.10 10.74
CA ALA A 27 6.73 -12.29 10.25
C ALA A 27 7.80 -11.94 9.20
N ASN A 28 8.49 -10.80 9.39
CA ASN A 28 9.55 -10.30 8.52
C ASN A 28 9.15 -10.34 7.03
N GLY A 29 9.90 -11.06 6.19
CA GLY A 29 9.69 -11.13 4.75
C GLY A 29 8.28 -11.58 4.33
N ARG A 30 7.61 -12.43 5.13
CA ARG A 30 6.22 -12.83 4.83
C ARG A 30 5.25 -11.67 5.03
N SER A 31 5.44 -10.86 6.07
CA SER A 31 4.64 -9.65 6.29
C SER A 31 4.86 -8.62 5.18
N VAL A 32 6.09 -8.46 4.70
CA VAL A 32 6.44 -7.57 3.58
C VAL A 32 5.80 -8.05 2.28
N ARG A 33 5.92 -9.35 1.93
CA ARG A 33 5.27 -9.92 0.74
C ARG A 33 3.75 -9.72 0.78
N ASN A 34 3.11 -10.06 1.90
CA ASN A 34 1.68 -9.85 2.08
C ASN A 34 1.28 -8.36 1.97
N ALA A 35 2.16 -7.44 2.38
CA ALA A 35 1.93 -6.02 2.20
C ALA A 35 1.92 -5.66 0.71
N LEU A 36 2.95 -6.06 -0.04
CA LEU A 36 3.05 -5.81 -1.48
C LEU A 36 1.86 -6.39 -2.26
N ASP A 37 1.41 -7.60 -1.90
CA ASP A 37 0.23 -8.21 -2.53
C ASP A 37 -1.04 -7.37 -2.28
N ARG A 38 -1.21 -6.86 -1.05
CA ARG A 38 -2.33 -5.94 -0.73
C ARG A 38 -2.21 -4.60 -1.46
N LEU A 39 -1.02 -4.06 -1.61
CA LEU A 39 -0.80 -2.82 -2.37
C LEU A 39 -1.21 -3.01 -3.84
N ARG A 40 -0.85 -4.14 -4.46
CA ARG A 40 -1.29 -4.48 -5.82
C ARG A 40 -2.81 -4.58 -5.93
N MET A 41 -3.48 -5.20 -4.96
CA MET A 41 -4.94 -5.27 -4.97
C MET A 41 -5.59 -3.89 -4.86
N ARG A 42 -5.08 -3.01 -4.00
CA ARG A 42 -5.61 -1.64 -3.86
C ARG A 42 -5.36 -0.79 -5.10
N HIS A 43 -4.17 -0.92 -5.69
CA HIS A 43 -3.83 -0.31 -6.96
C HIS A 43 -4.81 -0.73 -8.06
N ALA A 44 -5.10 -2.03 -8.18
CA ALA A 44 -6.07 -2.53 -9.14
C ALA A 44 -7.48 -1.97 -8.90
N ASN A 45 -7.93 -1.91 -7.65
CA ASN A 45 -9.22 -1.31 -7.29
C ASN A 45 -9.27 0.18 -7.64
N ARG A 46 -8.23 0.95 -7.31
CA ARG A 46 -8.15 2.37 -7.65
C ARG A 46 -8.22 2.61 -9.16
N LEU A 47 -7.52 1.80 -9.95
CA LEU A 47 -7.59 1.88 -11.41
C LEU A 47 -8.98 1.52 -11.94
N TRP A 48 -9.61 0.50 -11.35
CA TRP A 48 -10.97 0.11 -11.71
C TRP A 48 -11.96 1.24 -11.43
N ASP A 49 -11.90 1.83 -10.23
CA ASP A 49 -12.78 2.93 -9.82
C ASP A 49 -12.58 4.17 -10.71
N ALA A 50 -11.35 4.47 -11.13
CA ALA A 50 -11.06 5.55 -12.06
C ALA A 50 -11.67 5.31 -13.45
N ILE A 51 -11.55 4.08 -13.97
CA ILE A 51 -12.11 3.71 -15.27
C ILE A 51 -13.65 3.72 -15.23
N ASP A 52 -14.25 3.12 -14.19
CA ASP A 52 -15.71 3.09 -14.01
C ASP A 52 -16.29 4.51 -13.84
N GLY A 53 -15.54 5.40 -13.19
CA GLY A 53 -15.85 6.82 -13.05
C GLY A 53 -15.69 7.65 -14.34
N GLY A 54 -15.29 7.04 -15.46
CA GLY A 54 -15.14 7.70 -16.76
C GLY A 54 -13.83 8.49 -16.94
N ASP A 55 -12.77 8.16 -16.19
CA ASP A 55 -11.46 8.75 -16.41
C ASP A 55 -10.74 8.09 -17.59
N ASP A 56 -10.88 8.70 -18.77
CA ASP A 56 -10.24 8.26 -20.01
C ASP A 56 -8.71 8.45 -20.03
N LYS A 57 -8.10 8.96 -18.93
CA LYS A 57 -6.67 9.30 -18.88
C LYS A 57 -5.78 8.24 -18.25
N VAL A 58 -6.31 7.07 -17.85
CA VAL A 58 -5.48 5.98 -17.32
C VAL A 58 -4.46 5.52 -18.36
N SER A 59 -3.18 5.82 -18.11
CA SER A 59 -2.10 5.50 -19.02
C SER A 59 -1.52 4.11 -18.75
N LYS A 60 -0.74 3.58 -19.71
CA LYS A 60 0.05 2.35 -19.50
C LYS A 60 1.02 2.45 -18.31
N GLY A 61 1.50 3.67 -18.00
CA GLY A 61 2.37 3.91 -16.85
C GLY A 61 1.63 3.70 -15.53
N ASP A 62 0.36 4.06 -15.48
CA ASP A 62 -0.48 3.94 -14.28
C ASP A 62 -0.77 2.48 -13.96
N LEU A 63 -0.86 1.61 -14.98
CA LEU A 63 -1.05 0.16 -14.83
C LEU A 63 0.04 -0.56 -14.03
N VAL A 64 1.20 0.07 -13.84
CA VAL A 64 2.34 -0.52 -13.13
C VAL A 64 2.88 0.36 -12.00
N THR A 65 2.25 1.51 -11.74
CA THR A 65 2.72 2.49 -10.75
C THR A 65 1.85 2.46 -9.49
N ILE A 66 2.44 1.99 -8.40
CA ILE A 66 1.84 2.06 -7.06
C ILE A 66 2.11 3.46 -6.49
N THR A 67 1.07 4.10 -6.01
CA THR A 67 1.08 5.47 -5.47
C THR A 67 1.05 5.46 -3.94
N ALA A 68 1.27 6.63 -3.31
CA ALA A 68 1.16 6.77 -1.86
C ALA A 68 -0.24 6.42 -1.34
N ASP A 69 -1.30 6.73 -2.09
CA ASP A 69 -2.69 6.45 -1.69
C ASP A 69 -2.95 4.95 -1.52
N ASP A 70 -2.40 4.13 -2.41
CA ASP A 70 -2.49 2.67 -2.33
C ASP A 70 -1.89 2.13 -1.01
N ILE A 71 -0.89 2.83 -0.48
CA ILE A 71 -0.20 2.50 0.77
C ILE A 71 -0.99 3.03 1.98
N HIS A 72 -1.33 4.32 1.99
CA HIS A 72 -2.04 4.98 3.08
C HIS A 72 -3.44 4.42 3.34
N ALA A 73 -4.09 3.82 2.34
CA ALA A 73 -5.34 3.07 2.50
C ALA A 73 -5.21 1.80 3.37
N SER A 74 -4.03 1.52 3.93
CA SER A 74 -3.84 0.42 4.86
C SER A 74 -4.25 0.75 6.29
N ARG A 75 -5.01 -0.17 6.91
CA ARG A 75 -5.30 -0.17 8.36
C ARG A 75 -4.08 -0.20 9.29
N VAL A 76 -2.88 -0.34 8.74
CA VAL A 76 -1.64 -0.19 9.51
C VAL A 76 -1.49 1.24 10.02
N PHE A 77 -2.01 2.22 9.27
CA PHE A 77 -2.03 3.63 9.66
C PHE A 77 -3.10 3.92 10.73
N ASP A 78 -4.14 3.09 10.81
CA ASP A 78 -5.22 3.23 11.81
C ASP A 78 -4.87 2.61 13.17
N PHE A 79 -3.78 1.86 13.26
CA PHE A 79 -3.40 1.17 14.49
C PHE A 79 -2.83 2.18 15.49
N ALA A 80 -3.68 2.69 16.38
CA ALA A 80 -3.23 3.29 17.63
C ALA A 80 -2.53 2.20 18.46
N ARG A 81 -1.35 2.50 19.01
CA ARG A 81 -0.65 1.58 19.90
C ARG A 81 -1.58 1.22 21.06
N ASP A 82 -1.98 -0.05 21.19
CA ASP A 82 -2.65 -0.51 22.41
C ASP A 82 -1.75 -0.15 23.60
N PRO A 83 -2.24 0.63 24.59
CA PRO A 83 -1.41 1.06 25.71
C PRO A 83 -1.12 -0.04 26.73
N GLU A 84 -1.66 -1.25 26.61
CA GLU A 84 -1.50 -2.31 27.62
C GLU A 84 -1.12 -3.67 27.02
N THR A 85 0.17 -3.99 27.10
CA THR A 85 0.59 -5.31 27.58
C THR A 85 1.89 -5.10 28.37
N SER A 86 1.71 -4.67 29.62
CA SER A 86 2.70 -4.77 30.69
C SER A 86 2.44 -6.04 31.50
#